data_AF-A0A5Q4FTU9-F1
#
_entry.id   AF-A0A5Q4FTU9-F1
#
_cell.length_a   1.000
_cell.length_b   1.000
_cell.length_c   1.000
_cell.angle_alpha   90.00
_cell.angle_beta   90.00
_cell.angle_gamma   90.00
#
_symmetry.space_group_name_H-M   'P 1'
#
loop_
_entity.id
_entity.type
_entity.pdbx_description
1 polymer ?
#
loop_
_entity_poly.entity_id
_entity_poly.type
_entity_poly.pdbx_seq_one_letter_code
_entity_poly.pdbx_strand_id
1 'polypeptide(L)'
;MNAPAGQHGCGDDCQDALARLESFLDGELPGTDIDDLREHLTACYPCTDRASFEEQLRSIVRRDCVEEAPAALIERIQATLSDG
;
A
#
# COMPACT_ATOMS: atom_id res chain seq x y z
N MET A 1 0.37 -34.29 23.28
CA MET A 1 -0.46 -34.14 22.07
C MET A 1 -0.26 -32.72 21.59
N ASN A 2 0.63 -32.51 20.60
CA ASN A 2 0.98 -31.17 20.10
C ASN A 2 0.15 -30.93 18.83
N ALA A 3 -0.67 -29.88 18.84
CA ALA A 3 -1.44 -29.45 17.67
C ALA A 3 -0.51 -28.71 16.69
N PRO A 4 -0.58 -28.95 15.38
CA PRO A 4 0.28 -28.24 14.44
C PRO A 4 -0.19 -26.79 14.30
N ALA A 5 0.65 -25.86 14.73
CA ALA A 5 0.47 -24.44 14.43
C ALA A 5 0.46 -24.25 12.91
N GLY A 6 -0.59 -23.60 12.40
CA GLY A 6 -0.79 -23.05 11.05
C GLY A 6 0.20 -23.48 9.97
N GLN A 7 -0.08 -24.60 9.32
CA GLN A 7 0.60 -25.02 8.10
C GLN A 7 -0.08 -24.39 6.88
N HIS A 8 0.30 -23.16 6.54
CA HIS A 8 0.24 -22.63 5.16
C HIS A 8 1.66 -22.14 4.88
N GLY A 9 2.31 -22.63 3.82
CA GLY A 9 3.72 -22.38 3.51
C GLY A 9 4.05 -20.91 3.26
N CYS A 10 4.20 -20.14 4.34
CA CYS A 10 4.23 -18.68 4.34
C CYS A 10 5.61 -18.09 4.71
N GLY A 11 6.69 -18.87 4.59
CA GLY A 11 8.03 -18.44 5.02
C GLY A 11 8.63 -17.39 4.11
N ASP A 12 9.21 -17.82 3.00
CA ASP A 12 9.90 -16.94 2.05
C ASP A 12 8.95 -16.03 1.28
N ASP A 13 7.83 -16.55 0.74
CA ASP A 13 6.89 -15.76 -0.08
C ASP A 13 6.25 -14.58 0.68
N CYS A 14 5.99 -14.74 1.99
CA CYS A 14 5.47 -13.62 2.79
C CYS A 14 6.54 -12.59 3.11
N GLN A 15 7.79 -13.02 3.31
CA GLN A 15 8.88 -12.08 3.53
C GLN A 15 9.14 -11.23 2.28
N ASP A 16 9.13 -11.85 1.10
CA ASP A 16 9.19 -11.17 -0.19
C ASP A 16 8.00 -10.23 -0.39
N ALA A 17 6.77 -10.69 -0.09
CA ALA A 17 5.58 -9.87 -0.19
C ALA A 17 5.64 -8.63 0.72
N LEU A 18 6.09 -8.80 1.96
CA LEU A 18 6.26 -7.72 2.92
C LEU A 18 7.36 -6.73 2.51
N ALA A 19 8.45 -7.22 1.90
CA ALA A 19 9.52 -6.37 1.39
C ALA A 19 9.06 -5.47 0.23
N ARG A 20 8.11 -5.94 -0.59
CA ARG A 20 7.55 -5.21 -1.73
C ARG A 20 6.30 -4.38 -1.38
N LEU A 21 5.75 -4.57 -0.18
CA LEU A 21 4.51 -3.92 0.25
C LEU A 21 4.61 -2.40 0.25
N GLU A 22 5.72 -1.81 0.70
CA GLU A 22 5.87 -0.35 0.71
C GLU A 22 5.83 0.24 -0.70
N SER A 23 6.62 -0.32 -1.62
CA SER A 23 6.63 0.09 -3.04
C SER A 23 5.28 -0.12 -3.72
N PHE A 24 4.53 -1.16 -3.34
CA PHE A 24 3.15 -1.35 -3.79
C PHE A 24 2.22 -0.24 -3.30
N LEU A 25 2.31 0.13 -2.02
CA LEU A 25 1.49 1.19 -1.42
C LEU A 25 1.84 2.59 -1.94
N ASP A 26 3.08 2.81 -2.36
CA ASP A 26 3.53 4.06 -3.01
C ASP A 26 3.28 4.08 -4.53
N GLY A 27 2.88 2.95 -5.12
CA GLY A 27 2.63 2.82 -6.57
C GLY A 27 3.90 2.74 -7.42
N GLU A 28 5.04 2.42 -6.80
CA GLU A 28 6.36 2.34 -7.44
C GLU A 28 6.75 0.90 -7.85
N LEU A 29 5.87 -0.07 -7.61
CA LEU A 29 6.10 -1.47 -7.98
C LEU A 29 5.81 -1.68 -9.49
N PRO A 30 6.68 -2.39 -10.25
CA PRO A 30 6.43 -2.65 -11.66
C PRO A 30 5.25 -3.61 -11.87
N GLY A 31 4.58 -3.51 -13.02
CA GLY A 31 3.28 -4.17 -13.27
C GLY A 31 3.24 -5.68 -13.04
N THR A 32 4.29 -6.43 -13.42
CA THR A 32 4.36 -7.87 -13.18
C THR A 32 4.44 -8.22 -11.69
N ASP A 33 5.17 -7.42 -10.91
CA ASP A 33 5.30 -7.62 -9.46
C ASP A 33 4.02 -7.20 -8.70
N ILE A 34 3.20 -6.31 -9.28
CA ILE A 34 1.90 -5.92 -8.72
C ILE A 34 0.91 -7.09 -8.70
N ASP A 35 0.77 -7.80 -9.82
CA ASP A 35 -0.19 -8.92 -9.92
C ASP A 35 0.20 -10.07 -8.98
N ASP A 36 1.49 -10.44 -8.95
CA ASP A 36 2.01 -11.49 -8.07
C ASP A 36 1.79 -11.15 -6.59
N LEU A 37 2.10 -9.91 -6.19
CA LEU A 37 1.89 -9.46 -4.81
C LEU A 37 0.40 -9.41 -4.45
N ARG A 38 -0.46 -9.00 -5.38
CA ARG A 38 -1.91 -8.93 -5.15
C ARG A 38 -2.54 -10.30 -4.99
N GLU A 39 -2.09 -11.28 -5.78
CA GLU A 39 -2.50 -12.68 -5.62
C GLU A 39 -2.12 -13.19 -4.23
N HIS A 40 -0.88 -12.93 -3.79
CA HIS A 40 -0.41 -13.30 -2.45
C HIS A 40 -1.23 -12.62 -1.35
N LEU A 41 -1.47 -11.32 -1.44
CA LEU A 41 -2.28 -10.57 -0.47
C LEU A 41 -3.74 -11.07 -0.43
N THR A 42 -4.24 -11.68 -1.50
CA THR A 42 -5.60 -12.25 -1.53
C THR A 42 -5.64 -13.65 -0.93
N ALA A 43 -4.58 -14.46 -1.13
CA ALA A 43 -4.49 -15.82 -0.65
C ALA A 43 -3.99 -15.94 0.80
N CYS A 44 -3.29 -14.92 1.31
CA CYS A 44 -2.59 -14.95 2.58
C CYS A 44 -3.12 -13.91 3.58
N TYR A 45 -4.05 -14.35 4.45
CA TYR A 45 -4.66 -13.52 5.50
C TYR A 45 -3.67 -12.69 6.35
N PRO A 46 -2.54 -13.23 6.87
CA PRO A 46 -1.63 -12.42 7.67
C PRO A 46 -0.96 -11.29 6.87
N CYS A 47 -0.71 -11.50 5.57
CA CYS A 47 -0.18 -10.44 4.71
C CYS A 47 -1.25 -9.40 4.37
N THR A 48 -2.51 -9.82 4.15
CA THR A 48 -3.64 -8.90 3.97
C THR A 48 -3.84 -8.00 5.18
N ASP A 49 -3.80 -8.56 6.39
CA ASP A 49 -3.97 -7.81 7.63
C ASP A 49 -2.87 -6.76 7.82
N ARG A 50 -1.62 -7.15 7.54
CA ARG A 50 -0.47 -6.24 7.57
C ARG A 50 -0.61 -5.10 6.55
N ALA A 51 -0.95 -5.42 5.29
CA ALA A 51 -1.17 -4.41 4.26
C ALA A 51 -2.25 -3.40 4.66
N SER A 52 -3.38 -3.90 5.19
CA SER A 52 -4.49 -3.07 5.67
C SER A 52 -4.07 -2.15 6.82
N PHE A 53 -3.20 -2.62 7.72
CA PHE A 53 -2.66 -1.81 8.81
C PHE A 53 -1.79 -0.67 8.29
N GLU A 54 -0.84 -0.97 7.38
CA GLU A 54 0.04 0.03 6.78
C GLU A 54 -0.75 1.09 5.99
N GLU A 55 -1.77 0.68 5.24
CA GLU A 55 -2.67 1.62 4.53
C GLU A 55 -3.40 2.56 5.50
N GLN A 56 -3.94 2.04 6.59
CA GLN A 56 -4.63 2.83 7.61
C GLN A 56 -3.66 3.80 8.29
N LEU A 57 -2.45 3.33 8.64
CA LEU A 57 -1.41 4.17 9.22
C LEU A 57 -1.03 5.31 8.28
N ARG A 58 -0.76 5.00 7.00
CA ARG A 58 -0.45 6.01 5.97
C ARG A 58 -1.61 6.99 5.76
N SER A 59 -2.86 6.52 5.83
CA SER A 59 -4.05 7.38 5.73
C SER A 59 -4.13 8.38 6.90
N ILE A 60 -3.89 7.92 8.13
CA ILE A 60 -3.84 8.78 9.32
C ILE A 60 -2.73 9.81 9.19
N VAL A 61 -1.50 9.38 8.85
CA VAL A 61 -0.36 10.29 8.67
C VAL A 61 -0.66 11.33 7.58
N ARG A 62 -1.23 10.92 6.44
CA ARG A 62 -1.63 11.86 5.40
C ARG A 62 -2.69 12.84 5.87
N ARG A 63 -3.70 12.40 6.63
CA ARG A 63 -4.75 13.28 7.14
C ARG A 63 -4.21 14.32 8.12
N ASP A 64 -3.34 13.93 9.04
CA ASP A 64 -2.84 14.80 10.11
C ASP A 64 -1.61 15.63 9.69
N CYS A 65 -0.91 15.26 8.62
CA CYS A 65 0.31 15.94 8.14
C CYS A 65 0.14 16.68 6.80
N VAL A 66 -1.04 16.60 6.15
CA VAL A 66 -1.34 17.43 4.98
C VAL A 66 -1.99 18.73 5.46
N GLU A 67 -1.18 19.76 5.58
CA GLU A 67 -1.64 21.14 5.59
C GLU A 67 -2.35 21.44 4.26
N GLU A 68 -3.57 21.98 4.34
CA GLU A 68 -4.37 22.31 3.15
C GLU A 68 -3.55 23.20 2.21
N ALA A 69 -3.40 22.78 0.96
CA ALA A 69 -2.64 23.54 -0.03
C ALA A 69 -3.25 24.95 -0.14
N PRO A 70 -2.45 26.02 -0.05
CA PRO A 70 -2.98 27.38 -0.03
C PRO A 70 -3.81 27.64 -1.29
N ALA A 71 -5.02 28.19 -1.11
CA ALA A 71 -5.99 28.40 -2.18
C ALA A 71 -5.41 29.14 -3.41
N ALA A 72 -4.49 30.08 -3.18
CA ALA A 72 -3.79 30.79 -4.25
C ALA A 72 -2.95 29.87 -5.18
N LEU A 73 -2.42 28.77 -4.66
CA LEU A 73 -1.68 27.77 -5.46
C LEU A 73 -2.65 26.93 -6.30
N ILE A 74 -3.79 26.54 -5.71
CA ILE A 74 -4.85 25.78 -6.39
C ILE A 74 -5.42 26.60 -7.55
N GLU A 75 -5.73 27.88 -7.31
CA GLU A 75 -6.29 28.79 -8.32
C GLU A 75 -5.34 28.97 -9.51
N ARG A 76 -4.03 29.10 -9.26
CA ARG A 76 -3.00 29.19 -10.30
C ARG A 76 -2.90 27.91 -11.14
N ILE A 77 -2.96 26.74 -10.50
CA ILE A 77 -2.92 25.45 -11.21
C ILE A 77 -4.17 25.31 -12.08
N GLN A 78 -5.36 25.60 -11.54
CA GLN A 78 -6.63 25.53 -12.29
C GLN A 78 -6.63 26.48 -13.49
N ALA A 79 -6.15 27.71 -13.33
CA ALA A 79 -6.02 28.67 -14.42
C ALA A 79 -5.08 28.17 -15.53
N THR A 80 -3.97 27.52 -15.15
CA THR A 80 -3.01 26.95 -16.12
C THR A 80 -3.59 25.75 -16.87
N LEU A 81 -4.43 24.94 -16.23
CA LEU A 81 -5.05 23.77 -16.86
C LEU A 81 -6.25 24.10 -17.75
N SER A 82 -6.87 25.28 -17.59
CA SER A 82 -8.06 25.70 -18.33
C SER A 82 -7.77 26.63 -19.52
N ASP A 83 -6.51 27.08 -19.68
CA ASP A 83 -6.03 27.88 -20.82
C ASP A 83 -5.44 27.02 -21.96
N GLY A 84 -5.59 25.69 -21.89
CA GLY A 84 -5.08 24.71 -22.87
C GLY A 84 -6.15 24.11 -23.78
#